data_AF-A0A6L5GCA4-F1
#
_entry.id   AF-A0A6L5GCA4-F1
#
_cell.length_a   1.000
_cell.length_b   1.000
_cell.length_c   1.000
_cell.angle_alpha   90.00
_cell.angle_beta   90.00
_cell.angle_gamma   90.00
#
_symmetry.space_group_name_H-M   'P 1'
#
loop_
_entity.id
_entity.type
_entity.pdbx_description
1 polymer ?
#
loop_
_entity_poly.entity_id
_entity_poly.type
_entity_poly.pdbx_seq_one_letter_code
_entity_poly.pdbx_strand_id
1 'polypeptide(L)'
;MDADPKRTVAELLQSAELLYDLGQVPDARAEADAALRLDPLDPDANAMAAACALADNDPDEALVYAGAALARTPGHRRAMITRGYALADAGRRDEAMQAAASLLELDRTSWLHHVHYALITRRAGAAQPALDAAWNAVNLAPDQPRTHRALAAIAEDLGMDDLAKRSRRAAADLDPGGAAAFAEALPPEARRVHRRWVDADRDDPRWREKIGSGGLFGGALGRSILLGLAVVFAVPALLGTGMDGGARLFFAAVAAAAWVGWFTVLRRHRNPE
;
A
#
# COMPACT_ATOMS: atom_id res chain seq x y z
N MET A 1 -32.65 10.09 -42.28
CA MET A 1 -32.46 9.14 -41.17
C MET A 1 -30.99 9.24 -40.84
N ASP A 2 -30.64 10.27 -40.07
CA ASP A 2 -29.26 10.53 -39.70
C ASP A 2 -28.88 9.45 -38.70
N ALA A 3 -28.14 8.45 -39.20
CA ALA A 3 -27.49 7.49 -38.33
C ALA A 3 -26.47 8.29 -37.53
N ASP A 4 -26.76 8.49 -36.25
CA ASP A 4 -25.83 9.00 -35.25
C ASP A 4 -24.46 8.35 -35.53
N PRO A 5 -23.39 9.13 -35.78
CA PRO A 5 -22.08 8.55 -36.06
C PRO A 5 -21.74 7.60 -34.92
N LYS A 6 -21.56 6.30 -35.22
CA LYS A 6 -21.17 5.33 -34.20
C LYS A 6 -19.84 5.80 -33.61
N ARG A 7 -19.89 6.28 -32.36
CA ARG A 7 -18.71 6.70 -31.61
C ARG A 7 -17.68 5.58 -31.60
N THR A 8 -16.42 5.94 -31.79
CA THR A 8 -15.29 5.02 -31.76
C THR A 8 -14.94 4.63 -30.32
N VAL A 9 -14.21 3.52 -30.14
CA VAL A 9 -13.68 3.11 -28.82
C VAL A 9 -12.90 4.25 -28.15
N ALA A 10 -12.06 4.96 -28.91
CA ALA A 10 -11.28 6.08 -28.39
C ALA A 10 -12.14 7.25 -27.90
N GLU A 11 -13.20 7.62 -28.64
CA GLU A 11 -14.12 8.69 -28.23
C GLU A 11 -14.96 8.32 -27.00
N LEU A 12 -15.33 7.04 -26.88
CA LEU A 12 -16.02 6.51 -25.69
C LEU A 12 -15.09 6.55 -24.48
N LEU A 13 -13.85 6.10 -24.64
CA LEU A 13 -12.85 6.12 -23.56
C LEU A 13 -12.47 7.53 -23.10
N GLN A 14 -12.33 8.47 -24.03
CA GLN A 14 -12.07 9.86 -23.68
C GLN A 14 -13.23 10.46 -22.87
N SER A 15 -14.47 10.16 -23.25
CA SER A 15 -15.64 10.59 -22.49
C SER A 15 -15.69 9.92 -21.12
N ALA A 16 -15.43 8.62 -21.05
CA ALA A 16 -15.38 7.87 -19.80
C ALA A 16 -14.35 8.47 -18.83
N GLU A 17 -13.16 8.82 -19.32
CA GLU A 17 -12.10 9.47 -18.54
C GLU A 17 -12.58 10.78 -17.91
N LEU A 18 -13.16 11.66 -18.73
CA LEU A 18 -13.64 12.96 -18.26
C LEU A 18 -14.74 12.82 -17.22
N LEU A 19 -15.70 11.93 -17.46
CA LEU A 19 -16.80 11.65 -16.53
C LEU A 19 -16.27 11.07 -15.22
N TYR A 20 -15.30 10.18 -15.30
CA TYR A 20 -14.68 9.53 -14.15
C TYR A 20 -13.91 10.54 -13.29
N ASP A 21 -13.14 11.45 -13.91
CA ASP A 21 -12.43 12.53 -13.22
C ASP A 21 -13.40 13.50 -12.52
N LEU A 22 -14.55 13.79 -13.15
CA LEU A 22 -15.64 14.58 -12.57
C LEU A 22 -16.40 13.84 -11.46
N GLY A 23 -16.08 12.57 -11.19
CA GLY A 23 -16.75 11.74 -10.19
C GLY A 23 -18.11 11.21 -10.64
N GLN A 24 -18.48 11.36 -11.91
CA GLN A 24 -19.69 10.78 -12.52
C GLN A 24 -19.43 9.32 -12.89
N VAL A 25 -19.11 8.50 -11.87
CA VAL A 25 -18.72 7.09 -12.04
C VAL A 25 -19.77 6.26 -12.81
N PRO A 26 -21.09 6.41 -12.58
CA PRO A 26 -22.08 5.64 -13.35
C PRO A 26 -22.08 5.98 -14.85
N ASP A 27 -21.90 7.25 -15.20
CA ASP A 27 -21.84 7.68 -16.60
C ASP A 27 -20.54 7.21 -17.26
N ALA A 28 -19.41 7.30 -16.53
CA ALA A 28 -18.13 6.76 -16.98
C ALA A 28 -18.20 5.24 -17.24
N ARG A 29 -18.87 4.50 -16.35
CA ARG A 29 -19.11 3.06 -16.53
C ARG A 29 -19.92 2.78 -17.79
N ALA A 30 -20.98 3.55 -18.05
CA ALA A 30 -21.79 3.37 -19.26
C ALA A 30 -20.99 3.57 -20.55
N GLU A 31 -20.09 4.56 -20.57
CA GLU A 31 -19.17 4.82 -21.69
C GLU A 31 -18.11 3.71 -21.84
N ALA A 32 -17.54 3.21 -20.73
CA ALA A 32 -16.63 2.07 -20.75
C ALA A 32 -17.32 0.79 -21.26
N ASP A 33 -18.55 0.51 -20.82
CA ASP A 33 -19.34 -0.63 -21.29
C ASP A 33 -19.70 -0.48 -22.78
N ALA A 34 -19.92 0.75 -23.26
CA ALA A 34 -20.10 1.02 -24.69
C ALA A 34 -18.84 0.71 -25.49
N ALA A 35 -17.66 1.10 -24.98
CA ALA A 35 -16.38 0.77 -25.60
C ALA A 35 -16.17 -0.75 -25.65
N LEU A 36 -16.47 -1.47 -24.56
CA LEU A 36 -16.39 -2.93 -24.49
C LEU A 36 -17.40 -3.65 -25.40
N ARG A 37 -18.54 -3.05 -25.73
CA ARG A 37 -19.46 -3.60 -26.75
C ARG A 37 -18.88 -3.51 -28.16
N LEU A 38 -18.00 -2.54 -28.43
CA LEU A 38 -17.32 -2.39 -29.71
C LEU A 38 -16.07 -3.26 -29.80
N ASP A 39 -15.26 -3.29 -28.74
CA ASP A 39 -14.12 -4.17 -28.58
C ASP A 39 -14.04 -4.74 -27.14
N PRO A 40 -14.50 -5.98 -26.93
CA PRO A 40 -14.48 -6.61 -25.60
C PRO A 40 -13.07 -6.85 -25.03
N LEU A 41 -12.03 -6.84 -25.88
CA LEU A 41 -10.65 -7.13 -25.49
C LEU A 41 -9.77 -5.88 -25.45
N ASP A 42 -10.36 -4.69 -25.62
CA ASP A 42 -9.62 -3.44 -25.53
C ASP A 42 -9.08 -3.24 -24.10
N PRO A 43 -7.75 -3.11 -23.92
CA PRO A 43 -7.15 -3.04 -22.60
C PRO A 43 -7.49 -1.75 -21.85
N ASP A 44 -7.65 -0.62 -22.55
CA ASP A 44 -7.98 0.66 -21.94
C ASP A 44 -9.43 0.67 -21.44
N ALA A 45 -10.37 0.11 -22.22
CA ALA A 45 -11.77 -0.04 -21.85
C ALA A 45 -11.95 -0.99 -20.66
N ASN A 46 -11.24 -2.12 -20.66
CA ASN A 46 -11.21 -3.01 -19.50
C ASN A 46 -10.58 -2.31 -18.28
N ALA A 47 -9.50 -1.53 -18.45
CA ALA A 47 -8.90 -0.78 -17.34
C ALA A 47 -9.83 0.32 -16.78
N MET A 48 -10.61 0.98 -17.65
CA MET A 48 -11.61 1.97 -17.24
C MET A 48 -12.79 1.33 -16.50
N ALA A 49 -13.32 0.21 -17.01
CA ALA A 49 -14.37 -0.55 -16.34
C ALA A 49 -13.91 -1.05 -14.96
N ALA A 50 -12.65 -1.48 -14.84
CA ALA A 50 -12.06 -1.87 -13.56
C ALA A 50 -12.01 -0.71 -12.56
N ALA A 51 -11.60 0.48 -13.01
CA ALA A 51 -11.55 1.68 -12.17
C ALA A 51 -12.96 2.08 -11.71
N CYS A 52 -13.95 2.04 -12.61
CA CYS A 52 -15.35 2.31 -12.25
C CYS A 52 -15.90 1.30 -11.23
N ALA A 53 -15.70 -0.01 -11.45
CA ALA A 53 -16.13 -1.04 -10.52
C ALA A 53 -15.49 -0.86 -9.13
N LEU A 54 -14.19 -0.51 -9.10
CA LEU A 54 -13.52 -0.23 -7.86
C LEU A 54 -14.08 1.02 -7.17
N ALA A 55 -14.37 2.09 -7.91
CA ALA A 55 -15.02 3.28 -7.38
C ALA A 55 -16.41 2.98 -6.78
N ASP A 56 -17.16 2.07 -7.41
CA ASP A 56 -18.45 1.54 -6.93
C ASP A 56 -18.34 0.54 -5.76
N ASN A 57 -17.13 0.32 -5.25
CA ASN A 57 -16.85 -0.58 -4.12
C ASN A 57 -17.15 -2.07 -4.44
N ASP A 58 -16.97 -2.46 -5.69
CA ASP A 58 -16.97 -3.86 -6.13
C ASP A 58 -15.53 -4.30 -6.49
N PRO A 59 -14.73 -4.72 -5.49
CA PRO A 59 -13.35 -5.13 -5.74
C PRO A 59 -13.27 -6.43 -6.57
N ASP A 60 -14.28 -7.31 -6.52
CA ASP A 60 -14.24 -8.57 -7.25
C ASP A 60 -14.43 -8.33 -8.75
N GLU A 61 -15.40 -7.49 -9.12
CA GLU A 61 -15.59 -7.07 -10.52
C GLU A 61 -14.38 -6.27 -11.03
N ALA A 62 -13.82 -5.37 -10.21
CA ALA A 62 -12.60 -4.64 -10.55
C ALA A 62 -11.42 -5.58 -10.86
N LEU A 63 -11.27 -6.68 -10.12
CA LEU A 63 -10.21 -7.67 -10.38
C LEU A 63 -10.41 -8.43 -11.69
N VAL A 64 -11.66 -8.69 -12.09
CA VAL A 64 -11.98 -9.34 -13.37
C VAL A 64 -11.54 -8.45 -14.53
N TYR A 65 -12.00 -7.19 -14.55
CA TYR A 65 -11.67 -6.26 -15.63
C TYR A 65 -10.18 -5.87 -15.64
N ALA A 66 -9.58 -5.63 -14.47
CA ALA A 66 -8.14 -5.38 -14.40
C ALA A 66 -7.33 -6.59 -14.89
N GLY A 67 -7.78 -7.82 -14.58
CA GLY A 67 -7.19 -9.05 -15.10
C GLY A 67 -7.27 -9.14 -16.62
N ALA A 68 -8.42 -8.80 -17.22
CA ALA A 68 -8.61 -8.78 -18.67
C ALA A 68 -7.67 -7.77 -19.36
N ALA A 69 -7.56 -6.55 -18.83
CA ALA A 69 -6.63 -5.55 -19.33
C ALA A 69 -5.17 -6.02 -19.25
N LEU A 70 -4.75 -6.58 -18.12
CA LEU A 70 -3.38 -7.05 -17.89
C LEU A 70 -3.03 -8.30 -18.73
N ALA A 71 -4.01 -9.15 -19.06
CA ALA A 71 -3.80 -10.28 -19.96
C ALA A 71 -3.43 -9.83 -21.39
N ARG A 72 -3.91 -8.64 -21.81
CA ARG A 72 -3.61 -8.05 -23.12
C ARG A 72 -2.36 -7.15 -23.07
N THR A 73 -2.19 -6.43 -21.97
CA THR A 73 -1.09 -5.49 -21.77
C THR A 73 -0.57 -5.61 -20.34
N PRO A 74 0.42 -6.50 -20.07
CA PRO A 74 0.90 -6.76 -18.72
C PRO A 74 1.45 -5.53 -17.97
N GLY A 75 1.94 -4.53 -18.69
CA GLY A 75 2.44 -3.26 -18.13
C GLY A 75 1.40 -2.14 -18.08
N HIS A 76 0.10 -2.45 -18.23
CA HIS A 76 -0.94 -1.43 -18.27
C HIS A 76 -1.11 -0.75 -16.91
N ARG A 77 -0.56 0.46 -16.78
CA ARG A 77 -0.40 1.15 -15.49
C ARG A 77 -1.70 1.30 -14.71
N ARG A 78 -2.79 1.77 -15.33
CA ARG A 78 -4.10 1.92 -14.67
C ARG A 78 -4.63 0.60 -14.12
N ALA A 79 -4.60 -0.46 -14.93
CA ALA A 79 -5.04 -1.78 -14.51
C ALA A 79 -4.19 -2.36 -13.37
N MET A 80 -2.85 -2.15 -13.40
CA MET A 80 -1.97 -2.56 -12.29
C MET A 80 -2.31 -1.84 -10.97
N ILE A 81 -2.50 -0.52 -11.04
CA ILE A 81 -2.88 0.30 -9.89
C ILE A 81 -4.24 -0.14 -9.34
N THR A 82 -5.23 -0.27 -10.23
CA THR A 82 -6.60 -0.69 -9.90
C THR A 82 -6.61 -2.07 -9.25
N ARG A 83 -5.89 -3.04 -9.83
CA ARG A 83 -5.71 -4.38 -9.25
C ARG A 83 -5.14 -4.30 -7.84
N GLY A 84 -4.11 -3.49 -7.61
CA GLY A 84 -3.50 -3.33 -6.30
C GLY A 84 -4.49 -2.82 -5.24
N TYR A 85 -5.27 -1.78 -5.57
CA TYR A 85 -6.31 -1.27 -4.68
C TYR A 85 -7.47 -2.25 -4.47
N ALA A 86 -7.91 -2.93 -5.53
CA ALA A 86 -8.98 -3.93 -5.46
C ALA A 86 -8.57 -5.13 -4.57
N LEU A 87 -7.33 -5.60 -4.68
CA LEU A 87 -6.80 -6.64 -3.79
C LEU A 87 -6.76 -6.17 -2.33
N ALA A 88 -6.40 -4.90 -2.09
CA ALA A 88 -6.41 -4.34 -0.74
C ALA A 88 -7.84 -4.26 -0.17
N ASP A 89 -8.82 -3.83 -0.98
CA ASP A 89 -10.24 -3.77 -0.60
C ASP A 89 -10.86 -5.15 -0.36
N ALA A 90 -10.46 -6.15 -1.14
CA ALA A 90 -10.87 -7.54 -0.96
C ALA A 90 -10.20 -8.20 0.27
N GLY A 91 -9.37 -7.48 1.04
CA GLY A 91 -8.64 -8.02 2.18
C GLY A 91 -7.51 -8.99 1.79
N ARG A 92 -7.19 -9.10 0.50
CA ARG A 92 -6.13 -9.97 -0.06
C ARG A 92 -4.76 -9.29 0.07
N ARG A 93 -4.38 -9.05 1.32
CA ARG A 93 -3.24 -8.23 1.71
C ARG A 93 -1.93 -8.60 1.01
N ASP A 94 -1.54 -9.88 1.04
CA ASP A 94 -0.24 -10.31 0.50
C ASP A 94 -0.17 -10.12 -1.02
N GLU A 95 -1.29 -10.33 -1.71
CA GLU A 95 -1.39 -10.09 -3.14
C GLU A 95 -1.40 -8.60 -3.47
N ALA A 96 -2.05 -7.77 -2.63
CA ALA A 96 -2.00 -6.32 -2.77
C ALA A 96 -0.56 -5.79 -2.61
N MET A 97 0.22 -6.34 -1.68
CA MET A 97 1.64 -6.03 -1.50
C MET A 97 2.47 -6.40 -2.74
N GLN A 98 2.22 -7.57 -3.33
CA GLN A 98 2.90 -8.00 -4.57
C GLN A 98 2.52 -7.11 -5.75
N ALA A 99 1.23 -6.80 -5.91
CA ALA A 99 0.74 -5.90 -6.94
C ALA A 99 1.34 -4.49 -6.81
N ALA A 100 1.41 -3.96 -5.58
CA ALA A 100 2.10 -2.70 -5.31
C ALA A 100 3.58 -2.77 -5.71
N ALA A 101 4.30 -3.84 -5.33
CA ALA A 101 5.71 -4.02 -5.66
C ALA A 101 5.96 -4.06 -7.17
N SER A 102 5.06 -4.64 -7.95
CA SER A 102 5.17 -4.69 -9.42
C SER A 102 5.16 -3.30 -10.07
N LEU A 103 4.54 -2.29 -9.45
CA LEU A 103 4.62 -0.90 -9.93
C LEU A 103 6.05 -0.36 -9.84
N LEU A 104 6.77 -0.71 -8.77
CA LEU A 104 8.17 -0.32 -8.60
C LEU A 104 9.10 -1.11 -9.54
N GLU A 105 8.71 -2.31 -9.99
CA GLU A 105 9.46 -3.06 -10.99
C GLU A 105 9.39 -2.42 -12.38
N LEU A 106 8.28 -1.75 -12.73
CA LEU A 106 8.17 -0.98 -13.98
C LEU A 106 9.15 0.19 -14.02
N ASP A 107 9.21 0.95 -12.93
CA ASP A 107 10.15 2.06 -12.78
C ASP A 107 10.33 2.38 -11.29
N ARG A 108 11.55 2.15 -10.79
CA ARG A 108 11.95 2.37 -9.39
C ARG A 108 12.19 3.83 -9.05
N THR A 109 12.39 4.70 -10.04
CA THR A 109 12.65 6.13 -9.83
C THR A 109 11.41 6.99 -10.06
N SER A 110 10.29 6.38 -10.47
CA SER A 110 9.00 7.07 -10.56
C SER A 110 8.44 7.39 -9.17
N TRP A 111 8.44 8.67 -8.79
CA TRP A 111 7.76 9.14 -7.59
C TRP A 111 6.28 8.74 -7.56
N LEU A 112 5.63 8.66 -8.73
CA LEU A 112 4.22 8.29 -8.84
C LEU A 112 3.99 6.81 -8.48
N HIS A 113 4.90 5.91 -8.89
CA HIS A 113 4.83 4.51 -8.48
C HIS A 113 5.06 4.34 -6.97
N HIS A 114 5.97 5.12 -6.38
CA HIS A 114 6.14 5.16 -4.92
C HIS A 114 4.89 5.67 -4.20
N VAL A 115 4.21 6.69 -4.73
CA VAL A 115 2.91 7.14 -4.19
C VAL A 115 1.87 6.02 -4.23
N HIS A 116 1.69 5.35 -5.37
CA HIS A 116 0.71 4.27 -5.47
C HIS A 116 1.07 3.06 -4.61
N TYR A 117 2.36 2.69 -4.55
CA TYR A 117 2.82 1.67 -3.61
C TYR A 117 2.44 2.06 -2.18
N ALA A 118 2.74 3.29 -1.77
CA ALA A 118 2.46 3.78 -0.43
C ALA A 118 0.96 3.72 -0.10
N LEU A 119 0.10 4.13 -1.04
CA LEU A 119 -1.35 4.15 -0.85
C LEU A 119 -1.98 2.75 -0.89
N ILE A 120 -1.52 1.84 -1.75
CA ILE A 120 -2.00 0.46 -1.81
C ILE A 120 -1.58 -0.29 -0.54
N THR A 121 -0.31 -0.19 -0.14
CA THR A 121 0.18 -0.81 1.09
C THR A 121 -0.46 -0.21 2.33
N ARG A 122 -0.76 1.10 2.29
CA ARG A 122 -1.56 1.77 3.32
C ARG A 122 -2.93 1.10 3.43
N ARG A 123 -3.62 0.97 2.31
CA ARG A 123 -4.96 0.36 2.26
C ARG A 123 -4.97 -1.11 2.67
N ALA A 124 -3.93 -1.85 2.33
CA ALA A 124 -3.75 -3.26 2.71
C ALA A 124 -3.38 -3.44 4.20
N GLY A 125 -3.19 -2.36 4.95
CA GLY A 125 -2.82 -2.44 6.35
C GLY A 125 -1.35 -2.78 6.58
N ALA A 126 -0.43 -2.51 5.65
CA ALA A 126 1.04 -2.53 5.86
C ALA A 126 1.70 -1.14 6.09
N ALA A 127 1.93 -0.79 7.36
CA ALA A 127 2.21 0.58 7.82
C ALA A 127 3.62 1.05 7.48
N GLN A 128 4.62 0.23 7.82
CA GLN A 128 6.02 0.55 7.57
C GLN A 128 6.32 0.66 6.06
N PRO A 129 5.91 -0.31 5.21
CA PRO A 129 6.08 -0.17 3.77
C PRO A 129 5.42 1.08 3.19
N ALA A 130 4.24 1.45 3.70
CA ALA A 130 3.55 2.67 3.27
C ALA A 130 4.37 3.92 3.60
N LEU A 131 4.85 4.03 4.85
CA LEU A 131 5.65 5.18 5.29
C LEU A 131 6.96 5.30 4.52
N ASP A 132 7.67 4.19 4.32
CA ASP A 132 8.95 4.16 3.60
C ASP A 132 8.78 4.62 2.14
N ALA A 133 7.76 4.10 1.45
CA ALA A 133 7.48 4.47 0.08
C ALA A 133 7.02 5.93 -0.05
N ALA A 134 6.24 6.44 0.91
CA ALA A 134 5.83 7.85 0.92
C ALA A 134 7.04 8.79 1.11
N TRP A 135 7.98 8.43 1.98
CA TRP A 135 9.25 9.15 2.11
C TRP A 135 10.07 9.10 0.83
N ASN A 136 10.19 7.93 0.19
CA ASN A 136 10.89 7.82 -1.09
C ASN A 136 10.24 8.67 -2.19
N ALA A 137 8.91 8.73 -2.25
CA ALA A 137 8.20 9.60 -3.17
C ALA A 137 8.58 11.08 -2.97
N VAL A 138 8.61 11.56 -1.72
CA VAL A 138 9.02 12.93 -1.39
C VAL A 138 10.49 13.18 -1.75
N ASN A 139 11.38 12.22 -1.50
CA ASN A 139 12.79 12.34 -1.86
C ASN A 139 13.02 12.41 -3.37
N LEU A 140 12.25 11.64 -4.15
CA LEU A 140 12.34 11.62 -5.61
C LEU A 140 11.76 12.87 -6.25
N ALA A 141 10.70 13.44 -5.67
CA ALA A 141 10.04 14.62 -6.20
C ALA A 141 9.52 15.53 -5.07
N PRO A 142 10.42 16.32 -4.44
CA PRO A 142 10.09 17.16 -3.28
C PRO A 142 9.26 18.39 -3.65
N ASP A 143 9.19 18.75 -4.92
CA ASP A 143 8.41 19.85 -5.48
C ASP A 143 7.01 19.41 -5.94
N GLN A 144 6.70 18.12 -5.86
CA GLN A 144 5.39 17.59 -6.24
C GLN A 144 4.44 17.61 -5.04
N PRO A 145 3.33 18.38 -5.07
CA PRO A 145 2.36 18.41 -3.97
C PRO A 145 1.83 17.02 -3.60
N ARG A 146 1.69 16.14 -4.60
CA ARG A 146 1.13 14.79 -4.44
C ARG A 146 1.96 13.91 -3.51
N THR A 147 3.29 14.04 -3.53
CA THR A 147 4.18 13.22 -2.69
C THR A 147 4.03 13.58 -1.21
N HIS A 148 3.96 14.88 -0.92
CA HIS A 148 3.69 15.40 0.42
C HIS A 148 2.29 15.06 0.94
N ARG A 149 1.26 15.08 0.08
CA ARG A 149 -0.10 14.69 0.47
C ARG A 149 -0.19 13.20 0.82
N ALA A 150 0.48 12.34 0.06
CA ALA A 150 0.56 10.90 0.37
C ALA A 150 1.25 10.67 1.73
N LEU A 151 2.40 11.33 1.97
CA LEU A 151 3.10 11.25 3.25
C LEU A 151 2.25 11.77 4.42
N ALA A 152 1.51 12.87 4.21
CA ALA A 152 0.60 13.39 5.23
C ALA A 152 -0.50 12.39 5.59
N ALA A 153 -1.18 11.80 4.59
CA ALA A 153 -2.24 10.82 4.83
C ALA A 153 -1.74 9.58 5.59
N ILE A 154 -0.56 9.09 5.25
CA ILE A 154 0.04 7.94 5.94
C ILE A 154 0.47 8.31 7.37
N ALA A 155 1.07 9.50 7.54
CA ALA A 155 1.42 10.00 8.87
C ALA A 155 0.19 10.18 9.77
N GLU A 156 -0.93 10.64 9.23
CA GLU A 156 -2.20 10.78 9.96
C GLU A 156 -2.73 9.46 10.46
N ASP A 157 -2.81 8.47 9.59
CA ASP A 157 -3.31 7.17 10.01
C ASP A 157 -2.39 6.55 11.09
N LEU A 158 -1.08 6.83 11.04
CA LEU A 158 -0.10 6.37 12.04
C LEU A 158 -0.08 7.21 13.33
N GLY A 159 -0.83 8.32 13.39
CA GLY A 159 -0.82 9.24 14.53
C GLY A 159 0.45 10.08 14.66
N MET A 160 1.22 10.24 13.58
CA MET A 160 2.40 11.10 13.53
C MET A 160 2.00 12.55 13.23
N ASP A 161 1.28 13.20 14.15
CA ASP A 161 0.61 14.49 13.95
C ASP A 161 1.54 15.61 13.46
N ASP A 162 2.76 15.67 13.98
CA ASP A 162 3.74 16.69 13.59
C ASP A 162 4.23 16.50 12.15
N LEU A 163 4.46 15.25 11.74
CA LEU A 163 4.84 14.92 10.37
C LEU A 163 3.68 15.23 9.42
N ALA A 164 2.48 14.77 9.77
CA ALA A 164 1.26 15.04 9.01
C ALA A 164 1.04 16.53 8.76
N LYS A 165 1.13 17.36 9.81
CA LYS A 165 0.98 18.83 9.70
C LYS A 165 2.04 19.45 8.79
N ARG A 166 3.31 19.06 8.94
CA ARG A 166 4.39 19.59 8.10
C ARG A 166 4.21 19.20 6.63
N SER A 167 3.90 17.93 6.37
CA SER A 167 3.69 17.44 5.00
C SER A 167 2.45 18.08 4.35
N ARG A 168 1.35 18.26 5.08
CA ARG A 168 0.18 19.02 4.57
C ARG A 168 0.54 20.46 4.22
N ARG A 169 1.33 21.13 5.07
CA ARG A 169 1.78 22.49 4.81
C ARG A 169 2.65 22.57 3.57
N ALA A 170 3.64 21.68 3.43
CA ALA A 170 4.49 21.60 2.24
C ALA A 170 3.65 21.39 0.96
N ALA A 171 2.66 20.50 0.99
CA ALA A 171 1.75 20.31 -0.12
C ALA A 171 0.92 21.56 -0.46
N ALA A 172 0.45 22.29 0.55
CA ALA A 172 -0.35 23.51 0.36
C ALA A 172 0.51 24.68 -0.12
N ASP A 173 1.76 24.79 0.33
CA ASP A 173 2.69 25.82 -0.12
C ASP A 173 3.07 25.63 -1.61
N LEU A 174 3.18 24.37 -2.07
CA LEU A 174 3.46 24.03 -3.46
C LEU A 174 2.23 24.17 -4.37
N ASP A 175 1.03 24.02 -3.83
CA ASP A 175 -0.23 24.10 -4.57
C ASP A 175 -1.36 24.62 -3.66
N PRO A 176 -1.44 25.96 -3.51
CA PRO A 176 -2.38 26.63 -2.59
C PRO A 176 -3.85 26.45 -2.98
N GLY A 177 -4.13 26.08 -4.22
CA GLY A 177 -5.49 25.87 -4.74
C GLY A 177 -5.92 24.40 -4.86
N GLY A 178 -4.98 23.46 -4.93
CA GLY A 178 -5.28 22.09 -5.33
C GLY A 178 -5.33 21.06 -4.20
N ALA A 179 -5.52 21.45 -2.94
CA ALA A 179 -5.86 20.49 -1.89
C ALA A 179 -7.14 19.70 -2.25
N ALA A 180 -8.14 20.38 -2.83
CA ALA A 180 -9.29 19.75 -3.48
C ALA A 180 -8.85 18.92 -4.70
N ALA A 181 -7.97 19.46 -5.53
CA ALA A 181 -7.47 18.81 -6.75
C ALA A 181 -6.67 17.52 -6.52
N PHE A 182 -6.18 17.19 -5.32
CA PHE A 182 -5.55 15.89 -5.03
C PHE A 182 -6.51 14.84 -4.51
N ALA A 183 -7.49 15.25 -3.69
CA ALA A 183 -8.63 14.38 -3.45
C ALA A 183 -9.27 14.05 -4.80
N GLU A 184 -9.38 15.03 -5.70
CA GLU A 184 -9.87 14.88 -7.07
C GLU A 184 -8.91 14.07 -7.98
N ALA A 185 -7.59 14.28 -7.90
CA ALA A 185 -6.60 13.59 -8.73
C ALA A 185 -6.21 12.19 -8.25
N LEU A 186 -6.62 11.79 -7.05
CA LEU A 186 -6.67 10.38 -6.72
C LEU A 186 -7.90 9.79 -7.42
N PRO A 187 -7.73 8.68 -8.17
CA PRO A 187 -8.87 8.00 -8.76
C PRO A 187 -9.93 7.77 -7.66
N PRO A 188 -11.22 8.06 -7.91
CA PRO A 188 -12.32 7.92 -6.94
C PRO A 188 -12.18 6.76 -5.94
N GLU A 189 -11.77 5.58 -6.38
CA GLU A 189 -11.48 4.43 -5.50
C GLU A 189 -10.47 4.70 -4.38
N ALA A 190 -9.39 5.42 -4.67
CA ALA A 190 -8.27 5.67 -3.77
C ALA A 190 -8.58 6.75 -2.73
N ARG A 191 -9.70 7.47 -2.88
CA ARG A 191 -10.18 8.47 -1.91
C ARG A 191 -10.75 7.83 -0.63
N ARG A 192 -11.09 6.55 -0.66
CA ARG A 192 -11.62 5.84 0.53
C ARG A 192 -10.55 5.76 1.62
N VAL A 193 -10.89 6.27 2.80
CA VAL A 193 -10.03 6.22 3.98
C VAL A 193 -10.38 4.94 4.75
N HIS A 194 -9.40 4.02 4.88
CA HIS A 194 -9.55 2.90 5.79
C HIS A 194 -9.03 3.27 7.19
N ARG A 195 -9.51 2.54 8.19
CA ARG A 195 -9.36 2.84 9.62
C ARG A 195 -7.91 3.14 9.99
N ARG A 196 -7.73 4.06 10.94
CA ARG A 196 -6.46 4.32 11.62
C ARG A 196 -5.80 2.98 11.97
N TRP A 197 -4.52 2.81 11.64
CA TRP A 197 -3.71 1.63 11.99
C TRP A 197 -3.71 1.30 13.48
N VAL A 198 -4.11 2.29 14.26
CA VAL A 198 -4.28 2.23 15.69
C VAL A 198 -5.66 1.64 16.01
N ASP A 199 -5.79 0.31 15.90
CA ASP A 199 -6.67 -0.48 16.77
C ASP A 199 -5.89 -0.89 18.03
N ALA A 200 -5.38 0.12 18.73
CA ALA A 200 -5.16 0.07 20.16
C ALA A 200 -5.78 1.35 20.70
N ASP A 201 -7.05 1.27 21.08
CA ASP A 201 -7.58 2.23 22.02
C ASP A 201 -6.58 2.27 23.18
N ARG A 202 -6.12 3.46 23.55
CA ARG A 202 -4.99 3.60 24.50
C ARG A 202 -5.33 2.97 25.86
N ASP A 203 -6.63 2.75 26.09
CA ASP A 203 -7.23 2.15 27.26
C ASP A 203 -7.80 0.72 27.02
N ASP A 204 -7.52 0.06 25.87
CA ASP A 204 -7.95 -1.32 25.60
C ASP A 204 -7.18 -2.33 26.49
N PRO A 205 -7.85 -2.98 27.46
CA PRO A 205 -7.19 -3.90 28.38
C PRO A 205 -6.73 -5.20 27.71
N ARG A 206 -7.15 -5.47 26.46
CA ARG A 206 -6.79 -6.68 25.69
C ARG A 206 -5.52 -6.52 24.85
N TRP A 207 -4.75 -5.43 25.02
CA TRP A 207 -3.46 -5.24 24.34
C TRP A 207 -2.52 -6.43 24.51
N ARG A 208 -2.59 -7.13 25.64
CA ARG A 208 -1.79 -8.34 25.94
C ARG A 208 -2.15 -9.54 25.04
N GLU A 209 -3.41 -9.67 24.67
CA GLU A 209 -3.86 -10.75 23.78
C GLU A 209 -3.45 -10.47 22.32
N LYS A 210 -3.46 -9.20 21.90
CA LYS A 210 -2.99 -8.76 20.58
C LYS A 210 -1.47 -8.97 20.37
N ILE A 211 -0.67 -8.90 21.43
CA ILE A 211 0.77 -9.28 21.38
C ILE A 211 0.93 -10.79 21.20
N GLY A 212 -0.05 -11.59 21.67
CA GLY A 212 -0.06 -13.05 21.54
C GLY A 212 -0.52 -13.56 20.17
N SER A 213 -1.36 -12.81 19.46
CA SER A 213 -1.85 -13.17 18.13
C SER A 213 -1.03 -12.49 17.02
N GLY A 214 0.13 -13.07 16.70
CA GLY A 214 0.84 -12.79 15.43
C GLY A 214 1.78 -11.57 15.39
N GLY A 215 2.13 -10.97 16.53
CA GLY A 215 3.04 -9.81 16.58
C GLY A 215 4.52 -10.17 16.44
N LEU A 216 5.24 -9.47 15.55
CA LEU A 216 6.70 -9.28 15.36
C LEU A 216 7.67 -10.49 15.38
N PHE A 217 7.38 -11.55 16.15
CA PHE A 217 8.21 -12.71 16.41
C PHE A 217 7.58 -14.05 15.94
N GLY A 218 6.33 -14.04 15.47
CA GLY A 218 5.61 -15.25 15.04
C GLY A 218 6.04 -15.81 13.68
N GLY A 219 6.59 -14.97 12.80
CA GLY A 219 6.99 -15.34 11.43
C GLY A 219 8.48 -15.64 11.28
N ALA A 220 8.87 -16.11 10.08
CA ALA A 220 10.27 -16.38 9.72
C ALA A 220 11.20 -15.15 9.93
N LEU A 221 10.67 -13.93 9.71
CA LEU A 221 11.40 -12.69 9.94
C LEU A 221 11.68 -12.43 11.43
N GLY A 222 10.69 -12.67 12.28
CA GLY A 222 10.79 -12.49 13.72
C GLY A 222 11.74 -13.49 14.38
N ARG A 223 11.76 -14.72 13.83
CA ARG A 223 12.81 -15.69 14.10
C ARG A 223 14.16 -15.05 13.74
N SER A 224 14.41 -14.69 12.49
CA SER A 224 15.73 -14.19 12.04
C SER A 224 16.27 -13.01 12.88
N ILE A 225 15.39 -12.14 13.37
CA ILE A 225 15.75 -11.04 14.27
C ILE A 225 16.25 -11.55 15.64
N LEU A 226 15.59 -12.54 16.24
CA LEU A 226 16.02 -13.14 17.52
C LEU A 226 17.35 -13.89 17.38
N LEU A 227 17.57 -14.58 16.26
CA LEU A 227 18.85 -15.22 15.97
C LEU A 227 19.96 -14.17 15.78
N GLY A 228 19.67 -13.09 15.05
CA GLY A 228 20.59 -11.99 14.83
C GLY A 228 21.00 -11.31 16.15
N LEU A 229 20.04 -11.02 17.04
CA LEU A 229 20.32 -10.47 18.37
C LEU A 229 21.16 -11.44 19.22
N ALA A 230 20.86 -12.73 19.21
CA ALA A 230 21.64 -13.72 19.95
C ALA A 230 23.10 -13.78 19.47
N VAL A 231 23.34 -13.72 18.16
CA VAL A 231 24.70 -13.74 17.59
C VAL A 231 25.43 -12.42 17.86
N VAL A 232 24.78 -11.28 17.62
CA VAL A 232 25.40 -9.95 17.80
C VAL A 232 25.81 -9.72 19.25
N PHE A 233 25.05 -10.23 20.22
CA PHE A 233 25.39 -10.08 21.64
C PHE A 233 26.27 -11.21 22.20
N ALA A 234 26.30 -12.40 21.59
CA ALA A 234 27.21 -13.47 21.98
C ALA A 234 28.67 -13.20 21.57
N VAL A 235 28.88 -12.55 20.42
CA VAL A 235 30.23 -12.30 19.88
C VAL A 235 31.07 -11.41 20.80
N PRO A 236 30.58 -10.26 21.31
CA PRO A 236 31.30 -9.46 22.31
C PRO A 236 31.54 -10.23 23.61
N ALA A 237 30.56 -11.00 24.09
CA ALA A 237 30.69 -11.76 25.34
C ALA A 237 31.80 -12.83 25.27
N LEU A 238 32.00 -13.46 24.10
CA LEU A 238 32.99 -14.52 23.88
C LEU A 238 34.38 -14.00 23.47
N LEU A 239 34.46 -12.95 22.65
CA LEU A 239 35.70 -12.49 22.02
C LEU A 239 36.22 -11.14 22.53
N GLY A 240 35.42 -10.39 23.30
CA GLY A 240 35.75 -9.02 23.68
C GLY A 240 36.85 -8.94 24.74
N THR A 241 38.11 -9.06 24.35
CA THR A 241 39.28 -8.77 25.20
C THR A 241 39.39 -7.26 25.37
N GLY A 242 38.88 -6.75 26.49
CA GLY A 242 38.88 -5.32 26.82
C GLY A 242 37.65 -4.84 27.59
N MET A 243 36.62 -5.67 27.76
CA MET A 243 35.43 -5.34 28.54
C MET A 243 35.56 -5.75 30.00
N ASP A 244 34.97 -4.96 30.90
CA ASP A 244 34.84 -5.30 32.31
C ASP A 244 33.87 -6.47 32.53
N GLY A 245 33.97 -7.11 33.71
CA GLY A 245 33.19 -8.31 34.02
C GLY A 245 31.67 -8.07 34.00
N GLY A 246 31.23 -6.85 34.33
CA GLY A 246 29.82 -6.47 34.34
C GLY A 246 29.21 -6.40 32.94
N ALA A 247 29.89 -5.75 32.00
CA ALA A 247 29.40 -5.66 30.61
C ALA A 247 29.36 -7.04 29.94
N ARG A 248 30.34 -7.91 30.21
CA ARG A 248 30.34 -9.30 29.69
C ARG A 248 29.15 -10.11 30.19
N LEU A 249 28.81 -10.00 31.48
CA LEU A 249 27.66 -10.69 32.06
C LEU A 249 26.34 -10.17 31.50
N PHE A 250 26.22 -8.86 31.27
CA PHE A 250 25.05 -8.26 30.64
C PHE A 250 24.83 -8.80 29.22
N PHE A 251 25.88 -8.80 28.37
CA PHE A 251 25.77 -9.33 27.01
C PHE A 251 25.48 -10.83 26.97
N ALA A 252 26.10 -11.61 27.87
CA ALA A 252 25.80 -13.04 28.00
C ALA A 252 24.35 -13.30 28.42
N ALA A 253 23.80 -12.51 29.33
CA ALA A 253 22.40 -12.64 29.77
C ALA A 253 21.41 -12.28 28.64
N VAL A 254 21.68 -11.23 27.88
CA VAL A 254 20.86 -10.84 26.71
C VAL A 254 20.91 -11.91 25.62
N ALA A 255 22.09 -12.47 25.33
CA ALA A 255 22.25 -13.54 24.37
C ALA A 255 21.49 -14.81 24.80
N ALA A 256 21.57 -15.19 26.08
CA ALA A 256 20.84 -16.32 26.63
C ALA A 256 19.32 -16.13 26.56
N ALA A 257 18.82 -14.95 26.92
CA ALA A 257 17.39 -14.62 26.83
C ALA A 257 16.87 -14.65 25.39
N ALA A 258 17.63 -14.11 24.44
CA ALA A 258 17.30 -14.17 23.01
C ALA A 258 17.28 -15.61 22.48
N TRP A 259 18.22 -16.46 22.93
CA TRP A 259 18.30 -17.86 22.54
C TRP A 259 17.14 -18.70 23.10
N VAL A 260 16.74 -18.47 24.35
CA VAL A 260 15.56 -19.10 24.96
C VAL A 260 14.26 -18.63 24.27
N GLY A 261 14.15 -17.35 23.93
CA GLY A 261 13.04 -16.81 23.14
C GLY A 261 12.92 -17.47 21.76
N TRP A 262 14.04 -17.61 21.05
CA TRP A 262 14.08 -18.31 19.77
C TRP A 262 13.67 -19.80 19.88
N PHE A 263 14.15 -20.50 20.92
CA PHE A 263 13.86 -21.93 21.12
C PHE A 263 12.39 -22.19 21.51
N THR A 264 11.81 -21.34 22.34
CA THR A 264 10.39 -21.45 22.74
C THR A 264 9.46 -21.19 21.55
N VAL A 265 9.80 -20.25 20.67
CA VAL A 265 9.08 -19.99 19.41
C VAL A 265 9.18 -21.19 18.45
N LEU A 266 10.36 -21.82 18.33
CA LEU A 266 10.54 -23.03 17.49
C LEU A 266 9.70 -24.22 17.97
N ARG A 267 9.59 -24.42 19.29
CA ARG A 267 8.89 -25.58 19.86
C ARG A 267 7.37 -25.49 19.68
N ARG A 268 6.79 -24.28 19.68
CA ARG A 268 5.36 -24.03 19.46
C ARG A 268 4.86 -24.42 18.06
N HIS A 269 5.73 -24.50 17.07
CA HIS A 269 5.35 -24.84 15.68
C HIS A 269 5.54 -26.32 15.32
N ARG A 270 6.00 -27.16 16.26
CA ARG A 270 6.17 -28.61 16.03
C ARG A 270 5.00 -29.48 16.52
N ASN A 271 4.04 -28.91 17.23
CA ASN A 271 2.77 -29.57 17.58
C ASN A 271 1.61 -28.77 16.99
N PRO A 272 1.10 -29.14 15.81
CA PRO A 272 -0.24 -28.75 15.40
C PRO A 272 -1.24 -29.66 16.14
N GLU A 273 -2.04 -29.07 17.04
CA GLU A 273 -3.40 -29.56 17.28
C GLU A 273 -4.34 -28.92 16.24
#